data_AF-A0A7C4APW8-F1
#
_entry.id   AF-A0A7C4APW8-F1
#
_cell.length_a   1.000
_cell.length_b   1.000
_cell.length_c   1.000
_cell.angle_alpha   90.00
_cell.angle_beta   90.00
_cell.angle_gamma   90.00
#
_symmetry.space_group_name_H-M   'P 1'
#
loop_
_entity.id
_entity.type
_entity.pdbx_description
1 polymer ?
#
loop_
_entity_poly.entity_id
_entity_poly.type
_entity_poly.pdbx_seq_one_letter_code
_entity_poly.pdbx_strand_id
1 'polypeptide(L)'
;MALNKPITLKSIFYTAVSLVWIFGLSAIGHIVMVLIEKYNPAIKYDFAWGCAIVGLVVLYLTRFFSSDGWQSFIGCLAGLSVWFAWEYSLMYGASRLGVTYTWNGSYPEYRMMTWTYMMFVMVFTYLLFQESVRCNFIFFLRRTFRLMRGPVATGKVYNYGPRTFFEYIMVTWCFYILLMLAYDEELLGVYSWFTYLLFFTSFSVFFYLTYKLLGYDRFGANLRYAIPTVTILWNDVEILAKWGMLKEPWVHINWPIMSVIIGGFAISTWLIVRDLRKRKLGMIETHDIT
;
A
#
# COMPACT_ATOMS: atom_id res chain seq x y z
N MET A 1 -20.53 -17.05 2.84
CA MET A 1 -21.94 -16.59 2.83
C MET A 1 -21.94 -15.10 2.54
N ALA A 2 -21.93 -14.71 1.25
CA ALA A 2 -21.89 -13.32 0.78
C ALA A 2 -23.00 -13.08 -0.26
N LEU A 3 -24.20 -13.60 0.04
CA LEU A 3 -25.40 -13.37 -0.76
C LEU A 3 -25.98 -12.01 -0.36
N ASN A 4 -26.05 -11.08 -1.32
CA ASN A 4 -26.92 -9.90 -1.32
C ASN A 4 -26.95 -9.07 -0.03
N LYS A 5 -25.80 -8.65 0.50
CA LYS A 5 -25.84 -7.60 1.52
C LYS A 5 -25.90 -6.24 0.83
N PRO A 6 -26.97 -5.44 1.02
CA PRO A 6 -27.01 -4.08 0.49
C PRO A 6 -25.87 -3.27 1.14
N ILE A 7 -25.26 -2.36 0.38
CA ILE A 7 -24.26 -1.44 0.91
C ILE A 7 -24.93 -0.66 2.04
N THR A 8 -24.44 -0.85 3.26
CA THR A 8 -24.99 -0.18 4.45
C THR A 8 -24.32 1.15 4.67
N LEU A 9 -25.03 2.13 5.25
CA LEU A 9 -24.44 3.41 5.66
C LEU A 9 -23.22 3.21 6.59
N LYS A 10 -23.27 2.15 7.41
CA LYS A 10 -22.17 1.73 8.29
C LYS A 10 -20.91 1.34 7.52
N SER A 11 -21.05 0.56 6.43
CA SER A 11 -19.90 0.16 5.60
C SER A 11 -19.33 1.36 4.84
N ILE A 12 -20.18 2.27 4.36
CA ILE A 12 -19.74 3.54 3.75
C ILE A 12 -18.92 4.35 4.75
N PHE A 13 -19.42 4.51 5.98
CA PHE A 13 -18.71 5.24 7.03
C PHE A 13 -17.36 4.60 7.35
N TYR A 14 -17.29 3.29 7.55
CA TYR A 14 -16.02 2.61 7.81
C TYR A 14 -15.04 2.72 6.65
N THR A 15 -15.50 2.60 5.42
CA THR A 15 -14.68 2.76 4.21
C THR A 15 -14.09 4.17 4.17
N ALA A 16 -14.92 5.20 4.36
CA ALA A 16 -14.47 6.59 4.37
C ALA A 16 -13.44 6.84 5.47
N VAL A 17 -13.73 6.41 6.70
CA VAL A 17 -12.81 6.57 7.84
C VAL A 17 -11.51 5.82 7.61
N SER A 18 -11.54 4.58 7.13
CA SER A 18 -10.34 3.79 6.88
C SER A 18 -9.46 4.38 5.78
N LEU A 19 -10.05 4.85 4.68
CA LEU A 19 -9.31 5.52 3.60
C LEU A 19 -8.68 6.82 4.08
N VAL A 20 -9.46 7.69 4.73
CA VAL A 20 -8.96 8.96 5.28
C VAL A 20 -7.87 8.71 6.30
N TRP A 21 -8.02 7.70 7.16
CA TRP A 21 -7.00 7.42 8.18
C TRP A 21 -5.69 6.94 7.58
N ILE A 22 -5.73 5.94 6.69
CA ILE A 22 -4.50 5.41 6.09
C ILE A 22 -3.82 6.49 5.24
N PHE A 23 -4.59 7.27 4.48
CA PHE A 23 -4.04 8.38 3.68
C PHE A 23 -3.44 9.47 4.57
N GLY A 24 -4.16 9.87 5.62
CA GLY A 24 -3.68 10.83 6.61
C GLY A 24 -2.42 10.36 7.33
N LEU A 25 -2.31 9.09 7.68
CA LEU A 25 -1.11 8.53 8.31
C LEU A 25 0.11 8.60 7.37
N SER A 26 -0.07 8.28 6.09
CA SER A 26 0.99 8.43 5.09
C SER A 26 1.43 9.89 4.96
N ALA A 27 0.47 10.80 4.80
CA ALA A 27 0.73 12.23 4.66
C ALA A 27 1.41 12.84 5.89
N ILE A 28 0.94 12.50 7.09
CA ILE A 28 1.56 12.92 8.36
C ILE A 28 3.01 12.42 8.42
N GLY A 29 3.27 11.21 7.95
CA GLY A 29 4.62 10.69 7.86
C GLY A 29 5.56 11.55 7.03
N HIS A 30 5.18 11.86 5.80
CA HIS A 30 5.95 12.77 4.95
C HIS A 30 6.12 14.16 5.58
N ILE A 31 5.07 14.72 6.19
CA ILE A 31 5.14 16.03 6.87
C ILE A 31 6.18 15.98 8.00
N VAL A 32 6.16 14.96 8.85
CA VAL A 32 7.12 14.80 9.96
C VAL A 32 8.55 14.71 9.41
N MET A 33 8.79 13.94 8.35
CA MET A 33 10.11 13.84 7.73
C MET A 33 10.60 15.18 7.18
N VAL A 34 9.75 15.91 6.47
CA VAL A 34 10.08 17.24 5.93
C VAL A 34 10.37 18.24 7.06
N LEU A 35 9.61 18.21 8.15
CA LEU A 35 9.84 19.09 9.29
C LEU A 35 11.19 18.79 9.98
N ILE A 36 11.53 17.52 10.16
CA ILE A 36 12.82 17.12 10.74
C ILE A 36 13.97 17.61 9.84
N GLU A 37 13.92 17.35 8.54
CA GLU A 37 15.01 17.73 7.64
C GLU A 37 15.15 19.26 7.53
N LYS A 38 14.04 20.02 7.61
CA LYS A 38 14.07 21.49 7.53
C LYS A 38 14.53 22.17 8.82
N TYR A 39 14.06 21.72 9.98
CA TYR A 39 14.25 22.44 11.25
C TYR A 39 15.32 21.83 12.15
N ASN A 40 15.54 20.51 12.09
CA ASN A 40 16.52 19.85 12.94
C ASN A 40 17.07 18.56 12.27
N PRO A 41 17.90 18.69 11.23
CA PRO A 41 18.43 17.52 10.51
C PRO A 41 19.39 16.66 11.36
N ALA A 42 19.88 17.17 12.51
CA ALA A 42 20.78 16.43 13.39
C ALA A 42 20.08 15.29 14.14
N ILE A 43 18.79 15.44 14.48
CA ILE A 43 18.05 14.45 15.28
C ILE A 43 17.52 13.27 14.45
N LYS A 44 17.67 13.29 13.12
CA LYS A 44 16.98 12.33 12.24
C LYS A 44 17.29 10.87 12.56
N TYR A 45 18.54 10.57 12.91
CA TYR A 45 18.95 9.20 13.23
C TYR A 45 18.50 8.77 14.63
N ASP A 46 18.50 9.69 15.60
CA ASP A 46 17.98 9.42 16.95
C ASP A 46 16.46 9.21 16.91
N PHE A 47 15.76 10.02 16.11
CA PHE A 47 14.34 9.86 15.85
C PHE A 47 14.03 8.49 15.22
N ALA A 48 14.84 8.05 14.25
CA ALA A 48 14.69 6.73 13.64
C ALA A 48 14.79 5.59 14.66
N TRP A 49 15.77 5.63 15.55
CA TRP A 49 15.90 4.65 16.64
C TRP A 49 14.71 4.70 17.61
N GLY A 50 14.25 5.90 17.96
CA GLY A 50 13.04 6.09 18.75
C GLY A 50 11.81 5.45 18.10
N CYS A 51 11.61 5.68 16.81
CA CYS A 51 10.52 5.08 16.02
C CYS A 51 10.63 3.55 15.96
N ALA A 52 11.83 2.99 15.83
CA ALA A 52 12.04 1.54 15.84
C ALA A 52 11.60 0.93 17.18
N ILE A 53 12.09 1.48 18.30
CA ILE A 53 11.81 0.96 19.64
C ILE A 53 10.33 1.11 19.96
N VAL A 54 9.77 2.31 19.75
CA VAL A 54 8.35 2.58 20.00
C VAL A 54 7.48 1.69 19.12
N GLY A 55 7.80 1.55 17.83
CA GLY A 55 7.07 0.69 16.91
C GLY A 55 7.03 -0.77 17.35
N LEU A 56 8.17 -1.33 17.78
CA LEU A 56 8.26 -2.71 18.26
C LEU A 56 7.54 -2.92 19.60
N VAL A 57 7.63 -1.96 20.53
CA VAL A 57 6.91 -2.01 21.81
C VAL A 57 5.40 -1.94 21.57
N VAL A 58 4.94 -0.99 20.75
CA VAL A 58 3.52 -0.84 20.40
C VAL A 58 3.00 -2.09 19.70
N LEU A 59 3.79 -2.69 18.80
CA LEU A 59 3.48 -3.98 18.19
C LEU A 59 3.31 -5.08 19.24
N TYR A 60 4.23 -5.19 20.20
CA TYR A 60 4.11 -6.17 21.28
C TYR A 60 2.83 -5.98 22.09
N LEU A 61 2.47 -4.72 22.40
CA LEU A 61 1.27 -4.38 23.16
C LEU A 61 -0.04 -4.77 22.46
N THR A 62 -0.04 -4.97 21.13
CA THR A 62 -1.24 -5.42 20.39
C THR A 62 -1.86 -6.69 20.96
N ARG A 63 -1.05 -7.55 21.60
CA ARG A 63 -1.52 -8.81 22.23
C ARG A 63 -2.54 -8.61 23.34
N PHE A 64 -2.56 -7.43 23.98
CA PHE A 64 -3.45 -7.13 25.11
C PHE A 64 -4.79 -6.54 24.68
N PHE A 65 -4.95 -6.19 23.41
CA PHE A 65 -6.20 -5.64 22.90
C PHE A 65 -7.15 -6.77 22.48
N SER A 66 -8.41 -6.71 22.92
CA SER A 66 -9.42 -7.72 22.57
C SER A 66 -10.17 -7.45 21.26
N SER A 67 -10.09 -6.21 20.75
CA SER A 67 -10.81 -5.79 19.54
C SER A 67 -9.93 -5.92 18.29
N ASP A 68 -10.41 -6.64 17.27
CA ASP A 68 -9.77 -6.77 15.94
C ASP A 68 -9.47 -5.40 15.30
N GLY A 69 -10.38 -4.43 15.47
CA GLY A 69 -10.20 -3.07 14.96
C GLY A 69 -9.01 -2.35 15.60
N TRP A 70 -8.91 -2.41 16.94
CA TRP A 70 -7.79 -1.79 17.67
C TRP A 70 -6.47 -2.50 17.42
N GLN A 71 -6.47 -3.83 17.38
CA GLN A 71 -5.28 -4.60 17.01
C GLN A 71 -4.77 -4.19 15.63
N SER A 72 -5.66 -4.11 14.63
CA SER A 72 -5.29 -3.72 13.28
C SER A 72 -4.78 -2.28 13.21
N PHE A 73 -5.48 -1.34 13.86
CA PHE A 73 -5.09 0.07 13.87
C PHE A 73 -3.72 0.31 14.53
N ILE A 74 -3.50 -0.29 15.70
CA ILE A 74 -2.22 -0.20 16.41
C ILE A 74 -1.12 -0.91 15.63
N GLY A 75 -1.45 -2.03 14.96
CA GLY A 75 -0.56 -2.70 14.01
C GLY A 75 -0.11 -1.78 12.86
N CYS A 76 -1.02 -0.99 12.27
CA CYS A 76 -0.66 0.02 11.27
C CYS A 76 0.30 1.08 11.83
N LEU A 77 0.02 1.62 13.02
CA LEU A 77 0.86 2.64 13.65
C LEU A 77 2.27 2.13 13.97
N ALA A 78 2.36 0.88 14.43
CA ALA A 78 3.63 0.20 14.60
C ALA A 78 4.36 0.03 13.26
N GLY A 79 3.62 -0.33 12.20
CA GLY A 79 4.15 -0.54 10.85
C GLY A 79 4.74 0.75 10.29
N LEU A 80 4.02 1.86 10.43
CA LEU A 80 4.48 3.19 10.04
C LEU A 80 5.72 3.63 10.83
N SER A 81 5.72 3.43 12.16
CA SER A 81 6.88 3.78 13.00
C SER A 81 8.13 3.01 12.58
N VAL A 82 8.03 1.70 12.37
CA VAL A 82 9.17 0.89 11.93
C VAL A 82 9.56 1.21 10.48
N TRP A 83 8.60 1.58 9.62
CA TRP A 83 8.88 2.05 8.28
C TRP A 83 9.77 3.30 8.28
N PHE A 84 9.49 4.30 9.13
CA PHE A 84 10.40 5.45 9.27
C PHE A 84 11.79 5.03 9.70
N ALA A 85 11.89 4.15 10.69
CA ALA A 85 13.18 3.67 11.15
C ALA A 85 13.98 3.01 10.01
N TRP A 86 13.31 2.24 9.15
CA TRP A 86 13.92 1.68 7.96
C TRP A 86 14.34 2.77 6.97
N GLU A 87 13.46 3.68 6.57
CA GLU A 87 13.77 4.73 5.61
C GLU A 87 14.99 5.57 6.05
N TYR A 88 15.02 6.02 7.31
CA TYR A 88 16.17 6.74 7.87
C TYR A 88 17.43 5.88 7.99
N SER A 89 17.32 4.56 8.20
CA SER A 89 18.48 3.66 8.18
C SER A 89 19.13 3.58 6.78
N LEU A 90 18.31 3.65 5.72
CA LEU A 90 18.81 3.72 4.35
C LEU A 90 19.46 5.08 4.08
N MET A 91 18.89 6.18 4.58
CA MET A 91 19.52 7.50 4.52
C MET A 91 20.89 7.49 5.20
N TYR A 92 20.98 6.89 6.40
CA TYR A 92 22.22 6.75 7.14
C TYR A 92 23.25 5.93 6.34
N GLY A 93 22.86 4.76 5.84
CA GLY A 93 23.72 3.90 5.02
C GLY A 93 24.19 4.62 3.74
N ALA A 94 23.28 5.28 3.04
CA ALA A 94 23.59 6.08 1.85
C ALA A 94 24.63 7.17 2.15
N SER A 95 24.47 7.91 3.26
CA SER A 95 25.41 8.96 3.65
C SER A 95 26.82 8.42 3.95
N ARG A 96 26.91 7.24 4.57
CA ARG A 96 28.19 6.59 4.90
C ARG A 96 28.89 6.01 3.69
N LEU A 97 28.13 5.53 2.71
CA LEU A 97 28.64 4.96 1.47
C LEU A 97 28.90 6.03 0.38
N GLY A 98 28.61 7.30 0.67
CA GLY A 98 28.80 8.40 -0.29
C GLY A 98 27.80 8.38 -1.45
N VAL A 99 26.62 7.79 -1.27
CA VAL A 99 25.56 7.76 -2.29
C VAL A 99 24.95 9.16 -2.40
N THR A 100 25.08 9.78 -3.56
CA THR A 100 24.58 11.12 -3.85
C THR A 100 23.18 11.09 -4.47
N TYR A 101 22.55 12.26 -4.51
CA TYR A 101 21.34 12.49 -5.30
C TYR A 101 21.59 12.15 -6.77
N THR A 102 20.60 11.56 -7.43
CA THR A 102 20.61 11.37 -8.88
C THR A 102 20.27 12.67 -9.61
N TRP A 103 20.61 12.73 -10.90
CA TRP A 103 20.29 13.85 -11.78
C TRP A 103 18.77 14.10 -11.93
N ASN A 104 17.93 13.07 -11.75
CA ASN A 104 16.46 13.16 -11.76
C ASN A 104 15.85 13.63 -10.41
N GLY A 105 16.70 13.99 -9.43
CA GLY A 105 16.28 14.47 -8.12
C GLY A 105 15.64 13.39 -7.24
N SER A 106 16.06 12.13 -7.36
CA SER A 106 15.72 11.08 -6.40
C SER A 106 16.66 11.14 -5.21
N TYR A 107 16.08 10.96 -4.02
CA TYR A 107 16.83 10.99 -2.77
C TYR A 107 17.74 9.74 -2.63
N PRO A 108 18.89 9.86 -1.93
CA PRO A 108 19.86 8.77 -1.77
C PRO A 108 19.27 7.48 -1.17
N GLU A 109 18.36 7.60 -0.22
CA GLU A 109 17.67 6.49 0.44
C GLU A 109 16.84 5.67 -0.56
N TYR A 110 16.21 6.32 -1.53
CA TYR A 110 15.41 5.66 -2.55
C TYR A 110 16.26 4.89 -3.55
N ARG A 111 17.48 5.37 -3.85
CA ARG A 111 18.45 4.60 -4.64
C ARG A 111 18.84 3.31 -3.94
N MET A 112 19.15 3.40 -2.65
CA MET A 112 19.47 2.21 -1.84
C MET A 112 18.27 1.26 -1.76
N MET A 113 17.06 1.80 -1.60
CA MET A 113 15.82 1.02 -1.56
C MET A 113 15.56 0.28 -2.88
N THR A 114 15.87 0.89 -4.02
CA THR A 114 15.71 0.26 -5.35
C THR A 114 16.43 -1.08 -5.41
N TRP A 115 17.67 -1.15 -4.89
CA TRP A 115 18.49 -2.36 -4.89
C TRP A 115 18.05 -3.43 -3.90
N THR A 116 17.07 -3.15 -3.06
CA THR A 116 16.46 -4.15 -2.17
C THR A 116 15.41 -5.02 -2.88
N TYR A 117 15.17 -4.83 -4.18
CA TYR A 117 14.16 -5.58 -4.95
C TYR A 117 14.33 -7.10 -4.87
N MET A 118 15.57 -7.61 -4.91
CA MET A 118 15.80 -9.06 -4.83
C MET A 118 15.56 -9.60 -3.42
N MET A 119 15.88 -8.79 -2.39
CA MET A 119 15.55 -9.11 -1.00
C MET A 119 14.03 -9.18 -0.82
N PHE A 120 13.30 -8.22 -1.41
CA PHE A 120 11.84 -8.26 -1.44
C PHE A 120 11.31 -9.53 -2.12
N VAL A 121 11.87 -9.92 -3.28
CA VAL A 121 11.46 -11.15 -3.99
C VAL A 121 11.66 -12.39 -3.12
N MET A 122 12.77 -12.48 -2.38
CA MET A 122 13.01 -13.60 -1.46
C MET A 122 11.92 -13.69 -0.38
N VAL A 123 11.62 -12.57 0.29
CA VAL A 123 10.59 -12.51 1.34
C VAL A 123 9.20 -12.75 0.75
N PHE A 124 8.87 -12.12 -0.38
CA PHE A 124 7.59 -12.26 -1.06
C PHE A 124 7.33 -13.70 -1.50
N THR A 125 8.35 -14.38 -2.04
CA THR A 125 8.25 -15.80 -2.44
C THR A 125 7.95 -16.69 -1.24
N TYR A 126 8.62 -16.45 -0.09
CA TYR A 126 8.31 -17.16 1.14
C TYR A 126 6.84 -16.97 1.56
N LEU A 127 6.34 -15.72 1.56
CA LEU A 127 4.95 -15.42 1.88
C LEU A 127 3.98 -16.04 0.87
N LEU A 128 4.36 -16.13 -0.41
CA LEU A 128 3.54 -16.71 -1.46
C LEU A 128 3.30 -18.21 -1.22
N PHE A 129 4.25 -18.94 -0.65
CA PHE A 129 4.08 -20.37 -0.33
C PHE A 129 3.59 -20.66 1.10
N GLN A 130 3.60 -19.66 1.98
CA GLN A 130 3.23 -19.88 3.38
C GLN A 130 1.71 -20.01 3.62
N GLU A 131 1.21 -21.21 3.88
CA GLU A 131 -0.23 -21.50 3.99
C GLU A 131 -1.00 -20.68 5.03
N SER A 132 -0.32 -20.17 6.07
CA SER A 132 -0.90 -19.39 7.16
C SER A 132 -1.22 -17.93 6.80
N VAL A 133 -0.71 -17.44 5.67
CA VAL A 133 -0.94 -16.07 5.17
C VAL A 133 -2.30 -16.00 4.49
N ARG A 134 -3.15 -15.08 4.98
CA ARG A 134 -4.54 -14.91 4.54
C ARG A 134 -4.80 -13.55 3.89
N CYS A 135 -3.76 -12.94 3.33
CA CYS A 135 -3.93 -11.74 2.52
C CYS A 135 -4.69 -12.12 1.24
N ASN A 136 -5.71 -11.33 0.89
CA ASN A 136 -6.57 -11.59 -0.27
C ASN A 136 -5.77 -11.61 -1.59
N PHE A 137 -4.73 -10.76 -1.70
CA PHE A 137 -3.87 -10.72 -2.88
C PHE A 137 -3.04 -11.99 -3.04
N ILE A 138 -2.39 -12.46 -1.97
CA ILE A 138 -1.61 -13.71 -1.99
C ILE A 138 -2.52 -14.91 -2.28
N PHE A 139 -3.73 -14.93 -1.72
CA PHE A 139 -4.73 -15.95 -2.04
C PHE A 139 -5.12 -15.94 -3.51
N PHE A 140 -5.37 -14.76 -4.08
CA PHE A 140 -5.65 -14.58 -5.51
C PHE A 140 -4.50 -15.12 -6.37
N LEU A 141 -3.24 -14.82 -6.04
CA LEU A 141 -2.07 -15.33 -6.77
C LEU A 141 -1.96 -16.85 -6.67
N ARG A 142 -2.08 -17.43 -5.47
CA ARG A 142 -2.04 -18.89 -5.27
C ARG A 142 -3.09 -19.62 -6.09
N ARG A 143 -4.30 -19.06 -6.17
CA ARG A 143 -5.39 -19.62 -6.95
C ARG A 143 -5.14 -19.51 -8.45
N THR A 144 -4.67 -18.35 -8.90
CA THR A 144 -4.39 -18.08 -10.32
C THR A 144 -3.27 -18.98 -10.85
N PHE A 145 -2.19 -19.12 -10.08
CA PHE A 145 -1.03 -19.93 -10.45
C PHE A 145 -1.10 -21.39 -9.95
N ARG A 146 -2.20 -21.79 -9.30
CA ARG A 146 -2.42 -23.14 -8.75
C ARG A 146 -1.24 -23.67 -7.91
N LEU A 147 -0.67 -22.80 -7.07
CA LEU A 147 0.56 -23.08 -6.31
C LEU A 147 0.36 -24.05 -5.14
N MET A 148 -0.88 -24.23 -4.67
CA MET A 148 -1.21 -25.01 -3.48
C MET A 148 -1.79 -26.37 -3.86
N ARG A 149 -1.33 -27.44 -3.18
CA ARG A 149 -1.89 -28.79 -3.32
C ARG A 149 -3.04 -29.09 -2.34
N GLY A 150 -3.12 -28.37 -1.22
CA GLY A 150 -4.08 -28.61 -0.14
C GLY A 150 -4.94 -27.39 0.24
N PRO A 151 -5.91 -27.56 1.15
CA PRO A 151 -6.73 -26.47 1.65
C PRO A 151 -5.89 -25.50 2.49
N VAL A 152 -6.15 -24.19 2.34
CA VAL A 152 -5.44 -23.15 3.08
C VAL A 152 -5.76 -23.24 4.57
N ALA A 153 -4.81 -22.91 5.44
CA ALA A 153 -4.98 -22.98 6.89
C ALA A 153 -6.15 -22.10 7.39
N THR A 154 -7.29 -22.73 7.70
CA THR A 154 -8.49 -22.11 8.27
C THR A 154 -8.51 -22.28 9.80
N GLY A 155 -8.54 -21.18 10.55
CA GLY A 155 -8.51 -21.19 12.02
C GLY A 155 -8.67 -19.78 12.58
N LYS A 156 -9.09 -19.63 13.84
CA LYS A 156 -9.32 -18.30 14.42
C LYS A 156 -7.99 -17.55 14.59
N VAL A 157 -7.94 -16.29 14.13
CA VAL A 157 -6.81 -15.39 14.42
C VAL A 157 -7.13 -14.64 15.70
N TYR A 158 -6.23 -14.72 16.68
CA TYR A 158 -6.40 -14.08 17.99
C TYR A 158 -5.73 -12.71 18.09
N ASN A 159 -4.69 -12.47 17.28
CA ASN A 159 -4.03 -11.18 17.19
C ASN A 159 -3.79 -10.79 15.73
N TYR A 160 -4.48 -9.75 15.27
CA TYR A 160 -4.31 -9.18 13.94
C TYR A 160 -3.19 -8.15 13.85
N GLY A 161 -2.73 -7.58 14.97
CA GLY A 161 -1.74 -6.50 15.00
C GLY A 161 -0.46 -6.82 14.22
N PRO A 162 0.22 -7.95 14.50
CA PRO A 162 1.42 -8.35 13.75
C PRO A 162 1.19 -8.61 12.27
N ARG A 163 0.00 -9.08 11.89
CA ARG A 163 -0.34 -9.28 10.47
C ARG A 163 -0.50 -7.94 9.76
N THR A 164 -1.20 -7.01 10.38
CA THR A 164 -1.41 -5.67 9.83
C THR A 164 -0.12 -4.85 9.78
N PHE A 165 0.72 -4.94 10.81
CA PHE A 165 2.07 -4.37 10.85
C PHE A 165 2.91 -4.82 9.64
N PHE A 166 2.95 -6.13 9.42
CA PHE A 166 3.76 -6.71 8.36
C PHE A 166 3.16 -6.46 6.98
N GLU A 167 1.83 -6.51 6.85
CA GLU A 167 1.10 -6.12 5.64
C GLU A 167 1.43 -4.68 5.25
N TYR A 168 1.39 -3.73 6.20
CA TYR A 168 1.75 -2.33 5.95
C TYR A 168 3.16 -2.20 5.38
N ILE A 169 4.17 -2.79 6.04
CA ILE A 169 5.57 -2.71 5.60
C ILE A 169 5.75 -3.34 4.22
N MET A 170 5.22 -4.54 3.99
CA MET A 170 5.42 -5.25 2.72
C MET A 170 4.72 -4.56 1.55
N VAL A 171 3.52 -4.03 1.77
CA VAL A 171 2.78 -3.28 0.74
C VAL A 171 3.52 -2.00 0.39
N THR A 172 3.93 -1.23 1.39
CA THR A 172 4.70 0.01 1.18
C THR A 172 6.01 -0.30 0.45
N TRP A 173 6.76 -1.30 0.89
CA TRP A 173 8.01 -1.70 0.25
C TRP A 173 7.85 -2.11 -1.21
N CYS A 174 6.83 -2.93 -1.51
CA CYS A 174 6.52 -3.36 -2.87
C CYS A 174 6.32 -2.16 -3.81
N PHE A 175 5.48 -1.22 -3.40
CA PHE A 175 5.13 -0.06 -4.21
C PHE A 175 6.26 0.97 -4.32
N TYR A 176 7.07 1.14 -3.26
CA TYR A 176 8.28 1.95 -3.35
C TYR A 176 9.30 1.37 -4.34
N ILE A 177 9.60 0.07 -4.27
CA ILE A 177 10.50 -0.57 -5.25
C ILE A 177 9.96 -0.37 -6.67
N LEU A 178 8.66 -0.61 -6.86
CA LEU A 178 8.01 -0.49 -8.15
C LEU A 178 8.09 0.95 -8.71
N LEU A 179 7.84 1.97 -7.88
CA LEU A 179 8.00 3.37 -8.27
C LEU A 179 9.45 3.72 -8.58
N MET A 180 10.40 3.26 -7.77
CA MET A 180 11.81 3.60 -8.01
C MET A 180 12.36 2.94 -9.27
N LEU A 181 11.94 1.72 -9.58
CA LEU A 181 12.24 1.09 -10.87
C LEU A 181 11.60 1.86 -12.04
N ALA A 182 10.40 2.41 -11.86
CA ALA A 182 9.75 3.24 -12.88
C ALA A 182 10.49 4.56 -13.13
N TYR A 183 11.03 5.18 -12.07
CA TYR A 183 11.73 6.46 -12.15
C TYR A 183 13.20 6.35 -12.54
N ASP A 184 13.78 5.14 -12.50
CA ASP A 184 15.14 4.93 -12.95
C ASP A 184 15.23 5.09 -14.48
N GLU A 185 15.97 6.11 -14.90
CA GLU A 185 16.13 6.51 -16.30
C GLU A 185 17.03 5.54 -17.09
N GLU A 186 17.88 4.76 -16.40
CA GLU A 186 18.66 3.71 -17.06
C GLU A 186 17.81 2.47 -17.37
N LEU A 187 16.74 2.25 -16.61
CA LEU A 187 15.85 1.10 -16.78
C LEU A 187 14.61 1.43 -17.62
N LEU A 188 13.82 2.43 -17.22
CA LEU A 188 12.49 2.71 -17.77
C LEU A 188 12.30 4.20 -18.04
N GLY A 189 12.51 5.06 -17.04
CA GLY A 189 12.43 6.52 -17.11
C GLY A 189 11.09 7.14 -16.68
N VAL A 190 11.14 8.40 -16.24
CA VAL A 190 9.98 9.11 -15.64
C VAL A 190 8.85 9.35 -16.65
N TYR A 191 9.20 9.61 -17.91
CA TYR A 191 8.25 9.82 -19.01
C TYR A 191 8.19 8.61 -19.96
N SER A 192 8.20 7.41 -19.39
CA SER A 192 8.18 6.15 -20.14
C SER A 192 6.79 5.55 -20.27
N TRP A 193 6.61 4.70 -21.28
CA TRP A 193 5.37 3.94 -21.47
C TRP A 193 5.00 3.12 -20.22
N PHE A 194 6.01 2.65 -19.48
CA PHE A 194 5.82 1.90 -18.25
C PHE A 194 5.24 2.77 -17.13
N THR A 195 5.76 3.98 -16.92
CA THR A 195 5.26 4.90 -15.90
C THR A 195 3.81 5.33 -16.19
N TYR A 196 3.46 5.55 -17.46
CA TYR A 196 2.07 5.77 -17.87
C TYR A 196 1.17 4.55 -17.63
N LEU A 197 1.64 3.33 -17.95
CA LEU A 197 0.91 2.09 -17.68
C LEU A 197 0.73 1.85 -16.18
N LEU A 198 1.75 2.16 -15.39
CA LEU A 198 1.71 2.05 -13.94
C LEU A 198 0.66 3.00 -13.35
N PHE A 199 0.67 4.27 -13.75
CA PHE A 199 -0.35 5.24 -13.37
C PHE A 199 -1.75 4.79 -13.79
N PHE A 200 -1.92 4.35 -15.04
CA PHE A 200 -3.19 3.83 -15.54
C PHE A 200 -3.75 2.67 -14.71
N THR A 201 -2.88 1.71 -14.41
CA THR A 201 -3.25 0.49 -13.70
C THR A 201 -3.57 0.80 -12.24
N SER A 202 -2.73 1.59 -11.58
CA SER A 202 -2.92 2.04 -10.20
C SER A 202 -4.24 2.80 -10.05
N PHE A 203 -4.49 3.78 -10.92
CA PHE A 203 -5.72 4.57 -10.92
C PHE A 203 -6.96 3.69 -11.14
N SER A 204 -6.93 2.79 -12.13
CA SER A 204 -8.05 1.87 -12.41
C SER A 204 -8.34 0.92 -11.24
N VAL A 205 -7.30 0.35 -10.66
CA VAL A 205 -7.39 -0.61 -9.56
C VAL A 205 -7.86 0.08 -8.28
N PHE A 206 -7.43 1.31 -8.02
CA PHE A 206 -7.86 2.09 -6.85
C PHE A 206 -9.39 2.20 -6.75
N PHE A 207 -10.08 2.63 -7.82
CA PHE A 207 -11.54 2.75 -7.82
C PHE A 207 -12.23 1.39 -7.66
N TYR A 208 -11.69 0.36 -8.29
CA TYR A 208 -12.22 -1.00 -8.18
C TYR A 208 -12.06 -1.56 -6.75
N LEU A 209 -10.91 -1.36 -6.11
CA LEU A 209 -10.67 -1.76 -4.73
C LEU A 209 -11.53 -0.96 -3.75
N THR A 210 -11.71 0.34 -3.98
CA THR A 210 -12.62 1.19 -3.19
C THR A 210 -14.06 0.67 -3.27
N TYR A 211 -14.52 0.26 -4.46
CA TYR A 211 -15.81 -0.40 -4.62
C TYR A 211 -15.90 -1.72 -3.83
N LYS A 212 -14.85 -2.54 -3.83
CA LYS A 212 -14.80 -3.77 -3.02
C LYS A 212 -14.78 -3.45 -1.51
N LEU A 213 -14.15 -2.35 -1.13
CA LEU A 213 -14.03 -1.91 0.27
C LEU A 213 -15.41 -1.61 0.90
N LEU A 214 -16.35 -1.08 0.10
CA LEU A 214 -17.76 -0.87 0.47
C LEU A 214 -18.54 -2.17 0.80
N GLY A 215 -17.94 -3.35 0.56
CA GLY A 215 -18.51 -4.63 0.94
C GLY A 215 -18.14 -5.09 2.36
N TYR A 216 -17.19 -4.42 3.02
CA TYR A 216 -16.71 -4.83 4.35
C TYR A 216 -17.47 -4.12 5.47
N ASP A 217 -18.13 -4.90 6.33
CA ASP A 217 -18.91 -4.39 7.48
C ASP A 217 -18.13 -4.32 8.79
N ARG A 218 -16.94 -4.94 8.86
CA ARG A 218 -16.09 -4.94 10.06
C ARG A 218 -14.97 -3.93 9.89
N PHE A 219 -14.81 -3.04 10.87
CA PHE A 219 -13.79 -1.98 10.82
C PHE A 219 -12.36 -2.52 10.67
N GLY A 220 -11.96 -3.55 11.43
CA GLY A 220 -10.61 -4.12 11.34
C GLY A 220 -10.27 -4.71 9.97
N ALA A 221 -11.22 -5.42 9.35
CA ALA A 221 -11.07 -5.96 8.00
C ALA A 221 -11.05 -4.85 6.94
N ASN A 222 -11.91 -3.84 7.09
CA ASN A 222 -11.95 -2.68 6.19
C ASN A 222 -10.61 -1.91 6.26
N LEU A 223 -10.09 -1.64 7.46
CA LEU A 223 -8.82 -0.96 7.65
C LEU A 223 -7.65 -1.69 6.99
N ARG A 224 -7.55 -3.02 7.17
CA ARG A 224 -6.50 -3.84 6.54
C ARG A 224 -6.56 -3.78 5.01
N TYR A 225 -7.76 -3.86 4.44
CA TYR A 225 -7.94 -3.75 2.98
C TYR A 225 -7.72 -2.32 2.45
N ALA A 226 -7.90 -1.30 3.30
CA ALA A 226 -7.61 0.09 2.95
C ALA A 226 -6.10 0.36 2.80
N ILE A 227 -5.23 -0.39 3.48
CA ILE A 227 -3.75 -0.26 3.38
C ILE A 227 -3.28 -0.31 1.91
N PRO A 228 -3.42 -1.43 1.18
CA PRO A 228 -3.00 -1.48 -0.21
C PRO A 228 -3.80 -0.56 -1.12
N THR A 229 -5.08 -0.32 -0.81
CA THR A 229 -5.93 0.59 -1.61
C THR A 229 -5.36 2.01 -1.61
N VAL A 230 -4.98 2.52 -0.45
CA VAL A 230 -4.40 3.87 -0.32
C VAL A 230 -2.96 3.91 -0.84
N THR A 231 -2.14 2.88 -0.63
CA THR A 231 -0.78 2.87 -1.17
C THR A 231 -0.77 2.91 -2.71
N ILE A 232 -1.73 2.25 -3.36
CA ILE A 232 -1.91 2.33 -4.82
C ILE A 232 -2.24 3.77 -5.24
N LEU A 233 -3.15 4.44 -4.53
CA LEU A 233 -3.46 5.85 -4.78
C LEU A 233 -2.23 6.75 -4.53
N TRP A 234 -1.42 6.43 -3.53
CA TRP A 234 -0.20 7.19 -3.23
C TRP A 234 0.78 7.16 -4.41
N ASN A 235 0.90 6.03 -5.12
CA ASN A 235 1.71 5.97 -6.35
C ASN A 235 1.23 6.97 -7.39
N ASP A 236 -0.09 7.08 -7.58
CA ASP A 236 -0.65 8.05 -8.53
C ASP A 236 -0.32 9.48 -8.11
N VAL A 237 -0.40 9.79 -6.81
CA VAL A 237 -0.03 11.10 -6.27
C VAL A 237 1.45 11.40 -6.48
N GLU A 238 2.34 10.43 -6.23
CA GLU A 238 3.80 10.57 -6.43
C GLU A 238 4.15 10.78 -7.91
N ILE A 239 3.53 10.02 -8.81
CA ILE A 239 3.76 10.15 -10.26
C ILE A 239 3.29 11.53 -10.74
N LEU A 240 2.10 11.98 -10.32
CA LEU A 240 1.58 13.31 -10.65
C LEU A 240 2.44 14.44 -10.04
N ALA A 241 2.97 14.23 -8.83
CA ALA A 241 3.90 15.16 -8.20
C ALA A 241 5.21 15.29 -9.00
N LYS A 242 5.79 14.16 -9.44
CA LYS A 242 7.00 14.15 -10.27
C LYS A 242 6.80 14.76 -11.65
N TRP A 243 5.62 14.61 -12.25
CA TRP A 243 5.26 15.29 -13.50
C TRP A 243 4.90 16.78 -13.31
N GLY A 244 4.88 17.28 -12.06
CA GLY A 244 4.62 18.70 -11.77
C GLY A 244 3.16 19.11 -11.86
N MET A 245 2.21 18.17 -12.03
CA MET A 245 0.79 18.48 -12.23
C MET A 245 0.07 18.99 -10.97
N LEU A 246 0.61 18.75 -9.77
CA LEU A 246 -0.06 19.14 -8.52
C LEU A 246 0.01 20.64 -8.19
N LYS A 247 0.92 21.41 -8.81
CA LYS A 247 1.01 22.87 -8.58
C LYS A 247 -0.03 23.64 -9.37
N GLU A 248 -0.27 23.26 -10.63
CA GLU A 248 -1.24 23.91 -11.52
C GLU A 248 -1.91 22.89 -12.46
N PRO A 249 -2.90 22.10 -11.97
CA PRO A 249 -3.52 21.03 -12.75
C PRO A 249 -4.20 21.52 -14.04
N TRP A 250 -4.70 22.76 -13.98
CA TRP A 250 -5.48 23.40 -15.04
C TRP A 250 -4.61 24.06 -16.11
N VAL A 251 -3.37 24.43 -15.77
CA VAL A 251 -2.44 25.12 -16.67
C VAL A 251 -1.54 24.11 -17.39
N HIS A 252 -1.17 23.01 -16.72
CA HIS A 252 -0.36 21.93 -17.28
C HIS A 252 -1.18 20.76 -17.83
N ILE A 253 -2.32 21.04 -18.49
CA ILE A 253 -3.14 20.00 -19.15
C ILE A 253 -2.29 19.30 -20.22
N ASN A 254 -1.86 18.08 -19.89
CA ASN A 254 -1.15 17.19 -20.79
C ASN A 254 -2.14 16.13 -21.30
N TRP A 255 -2.45 16.17 -22.59
CA TRP A 255 -3.42 15.29 -23.24
C TRP A 255 -3.15 13.79 -23.01
N PRO A 256 -1.90 13.30 -23.16
CA PRO A 256 -1.51 11.96 -22.72
C PRO A 256 -2.00 11.58 -21.32
N ILE A 257 -1.75 12.43 -20.31
CA ILE A 257 -2.13 12.11 -18.92
C ILE A 257 -3.66 12.11 -18.78
N MET A 258 -4.35 13.08 -19.39
CA MET A 258 -5.81 13.14 -19.39
C MET A 258 -6.44 11.90 -20.03
N SER A 259 -5.86 11.41 -21.14
CA SER A 259 -6.33 10.20 -21.81
C SER A 259 -6.20 8.96 -20.93
N VAL A 260 -5.12 8.88 -20.14
CA VAL A 260 -4.88 7.79 -19.18
C VAL A 260 -5.89 7.86 -18.03
N ILE A 261 -6.18 9.05 -17.50
CA ILE A 261 -7.21 9.24 -16.46
C ILE A 261 -8.59 8.79 -16.97
N ILE A 262 -9.00 9.26 -18.16
CA ILE A 262 -10.28 8.91 -18.77
C ILE A 262 -10.37 7.39 -19.00
N GLY A 263 -9.31 6.79 -19.55
CA GLY A 263 -9.26 5.35 -19.76
C GLY A 263 -9.34 4.59 -18.42
N GLY A 264 -8.71 5.10 -17.36
CA GLY A 264 -8.76 4.47 -16.04
C GLY A 264 -10.15 4.49 -15.42
N PHE A 265 -10.90 5.58 -15.63
CA PHE A 265 -12.34 5.61 -15.30
C PHE A 265 -13.17 4.64 -16.12
N ALA A 266 -12.88 4.49 -17.42
CA ALA A 266 -13.57 3.52 -18.26
C ALA A 266 -13.31 2.07 -17.81
N ILE A 267 -12.06 1.72 -17.52
CA ILE A 267 -11.69 0.37 -17.05
C ILE A 267 -12.25 0.09 -15.66
N SER A 268 -12.13 1.01 -14.71
CA SER A 268 -12.70 0.82 -13.38
C SER A 268 -14.22 0.63 -13.45
N THR A 269 -14.92 1.43 -14.26
CA THR A 269 -16.36 1.26 -14.50
C THR A 269 -16.66 -0.11 -15.11
N TRP A 270 -15.88 -0.55 -16.12
CA TRP A 270 -16.04 -1.87 -16.73
C TRP A 270 -15.81 -3.01 -15.72
N LEU A 271 -14.79 -2.92 -14.86
CA LEU A 271 -14.51 -3.90 -13.81
C LEU A 271 -15.65 -3.99 -12.81
N ILE A 272 -16.20 -2.85 -12.38
CA ILE A 272 -17.34 -2.77 -11.47
C ILE A 272 -18.58 -3.38 -12.12
N VAL A 273 -18.91 -3.00 -13.36
CA VAL A 273 -20.06 -3.55 -14.09
C VAL A 273 -19.91 -5.06 -14.29
N ARG A 274 -18.70 -5.54 -14.61
CA ARG A 274 -18.41 -6.97 -14.74
C ARG A 274 -18.63 -7.71 -13.43
N ASP A 275 -18.17 -7.18 -12.30
CA ASP A 275 -18.39 -7.76 -10.97
C ASP A 275 -19.88 -7.78 -10.62
N LEU A 276 -20.60 -6.68 -10.87
CA LEU A 276 -22.06 -6.58 -10.67
C LEU A 276 -22.82 -7.61 -11.52
N ARG A 277 -22.44 -7.81 -12.78
CA ARG A 277 -23.03 -8.84 -13.66
C ARG A 277 -22.79 -10.24 -13.13
N LYS A 278 -21.56 -10.55 -12.68
CA LYS A 278 -21.23 -11.85 -12.07
C LYS A 278 -22.05 -12.12 -10.81
N ARG A 279 -22.24 -11.09 -9.96
CA ARG A 279 -23.11 -11.17 -8.77
C ARG A 279 -24.57 -11.46 -9.15
N LYS A 280 -25.10 -10.77 -10.17
CA LYS A 280 -26.48 -10.98 -10.66
C LYS A 280 -26.69 -12.37 -11.26
N LEU A 281 -25.66 -12.95 -11.88
CA LEU A 281 -25.69 -14.29 -12.47
C LEU A 281 -25.52 -15.41 -11.43
N GLY A 282 -25.41 -15.10 -10.12
CA GLY A 282 -25.22 -16.11 -9.08
C GLY A 282 -23.87 -16.84 -9.13
N MET A 283 -22.96 -16.43 -10.01
CA MET A 283 -21.61 -16.98 -10.14
C MET A 283 -20.68 -16.39 -9.08
N ILE A 284 -21.11 -16.41 -7.82
CA ILE A 284 -20.26 -16.08 -6.70
C ILE A 284 -19.35 -17.29 -6.53
N GLU A 285 -18.05 -17.12 -6.82
CA GLU A 285 -17.04 -17.98 -6.23
C GLU A 285 -17.10 -17.73 -4.72
N THR A 286 -17.95 -18.50 -4.04
CA THR A 286 -18.01 -18.54 -2.60
C THR A 286 -16.63 -18.92 -2.12
N HIS A 287 -15.94 -18.02 -1.41
CA HIS A 287 -15.21 -18.26 -0.16
C HIS A 287 -14.38 -17.02 0.19
N ASP A 288 -15.05 -15.90 0.44
CA ASP A 288 -14.45 -14.83 1.25
C ASP A 288 -14.57 -15.25 2.72
N ILE A 289 -13.42 -15.55 3.30
CA ILE A 289 -13.25 -16.21 4.60
C ILE A 289 -13.62 -15.21 5.70
N THR A 290 -14.52 -15.65 6.59
CA THR A 290 -14.90 -15.02 7.88
C THR A 290 -13.74 -14.76 8.82
#